data_AF-A0A1M4Z0F0-F1
#
_entry.id   AF-A0A1M4Z0F0-F1
#
_cell.length_a   1.000
_cell.length_b   1.000
_cell.length_c   1.000
_cell.angle_alpha   90.00
_cell.angle_beta   90.00
_cell.angle_gamma   90.00
#
_symmetry.space_group_name_H-M   'P 1'
#
loop_
_entity.id
_entity.type
_entity.pdbx_description
1 polymer ?
#
loop_
_entity_poly.entity_id
_entity_poly.type
_entity_poly.pdbx_seq_one_letter_code
_entity_poly.pdbx_strand_id
1 'polypeptide(L)'
;MNIGEKIKKLRLQKMLTQEQLAYALGVSVQSVSRWESGVNYPDITMLPLIAKLFNVTTDYLLDVEGEKNTAKLLKTVETIEVQSKKEAEELLAKFKAERFPVLKDYSITESNGKYILELTKEFNVDLNNVKFDK
;
A
#
# COMPACT_ATOMS: atom_id res chain seq x y z
N MET A 1 11.28 9.67 -10.57
CA MET A 1 12.14 10.32 -9.56
C MET A 1 13.08 9.24 -9.06
N ASN A 2 14.40 9.39 -9.24
CA ASN A 2 15.35 8.37 -8.78
C ASN A 2 15.51 8.40 -7.26
N ILE A 3 16.06 7.34 -6.65
CA ILE A 3 16.23 7.24 -5.20
C ILE A 3 17.01 8.42 -4.59
N GLY A 4 18.01 8.96 -5.29
CA GLY A 4 18.78 10.12 -4.86
C GLY A 4 17.94 11.38 -4.71
N GLU A 5 17.06 11.64 -5.69
CA GLU A 5 16.09 12.72 -5.65
C GLU A 5 15.07 12.52 -4.50
N LYS A 6 14.64 11.28 -4.24
CA LYS A 6 13.75 10.97 -3.10
C LYS A 6 14.43 11.28 -1.77
N ILE A 7 15.69 10.85 -1.60
CA ILE A 7 16.49 11.13 -0.40
C ILE A 7 16.63 12.64 -0.19
N LYS A 8 16.99 13.39 -1.23
CA LYS A 8 17.11 14.85 -1.17
C LYS A 8 15.79 15.50 -0.74
N LYS A 9 14.68 15.08 -1.34
CA LYS A 9 13.34 15.57 -1.00
C LYS A 9 13.00 15.32 0.47
N LEU A 10 13.16 14.08 0.94
CA LEU A 10 12.87 13.69 2.33
C LEU A 10 13.77 14.45 3.32
N ARG A 11 15.05 14.63 2.99
CA ARG A 11 15.99 15.43 3.79
C ARG A 11 15.52 16.87 3.95
N LEU A 12 15.15 17.52 2.84
CA LEU A 12 14.66 18.90 2.85
C LEU A 12 13.33 19.04 3.60
N GLN A 13 12.43 18.06 3.49
CA GLN A 13 11.18 18.03 4.26
C GLN A 13 11.40 17.95 5.77
N LYS A 14 12.48 17.29 6.21
CA LYS A 14 12.93 17.27 7.61
C LYS A 14 13.84 18.45 7.99
N MET A 15 14.06 19.41 7.09
CA MET A 15 14.94 20.57 7.28
C MET A 15 16.38 20.20 7.69
N LEU A 16 16.89 19.06 7.20
CA LEU A 16 18.25 18.59 7.52
C LEU A 16 19.27 19.08 6.49
N THR A 17 20.50 19.39 6.92
CA THR A 17 21.65 19.56 6.03
C THR A 17 22.19 18.20 5.57
N GLN A 18 23.04 18.18 4.53
CA GLN A 18 23.71 16.95 4.11
C GLN A 18 24.63 16.39 5.21
N GLU A 19 25.29 17.25 6.01
CA GLU A 19 26.07 16.79 7.17
C GLU A 19 25.21 16.13 8.23
N GLN A 20 24.05 16.70 8.54
CA GLN A 20 23.14 16.14 9.55
C GLN A 20 22.59 14.77 9.12
N LEU A 21 22.25 14.63 7.83
CA LEU A 21 21.82 13.34 7.29
C LEU A 21 22.96 12.30 7.33
N ALA A 22 24.18 12.70 6.94
CA ALA A 22 25.35 11.84 6.96
C ALA A 22 25.67 11.35 8.38
N TYR A 23 25.62 12.26 9.36
CA TYR A 23 25.78 11.94 10.78
C TYR A 23 24.71 10.96 11.28
N ALA A 24 23.44 11.20 10.95
CA ALA A 24 22.33 10.32 11.36
C ALA A 24 22.42 8.90 10.79
N LEU A 25 23.03 8.75 9.61
CA LEU A 25 23.19 7.48 8.90
C LEU A 25 24.56 6.82 9.12
N GLY A 26 25.50 7.48 9.81
CA GLY A 26 26.85 6.95 10.03
C GLY A 26 27.68 6.86 8.75
N VAL A 27 27.48 7.79 7.81
CA VAL A 27 28.19 7.82 6.51
C VAL A 27 28.91 9.15 6.29
N SER A 28 29.72 9.22 5.24
CA SER A 28 30.39 10.48 4.85
C SER A 28 29.40 11.46 4.21
N VAL A 29 29.65 12.77 4.38
CA VAL A 29 28.88 13.84 3.71
C VAL A 29 28.98 13.70 2.18
N GLN A 30 30.15 13.28 1.69
CA GLN A 30 30.38 13.03 0.27
C GLN A 30 29.49 11.89 -0.25
N SER A 31 29.21 10.87 0.56
CA SER A 31 28.28 9.79 0.20
C SER A 31 26.87 10.36 -0.02
N VAL A 32 26.37 11.14 0.93
CA VAL A 32 25.04 11.79 0.81
C VAL A 32 24.98 12.69 -0.42
N SER A 33 26.00 13.52 -0.65
CA SER A 33 26.07 14.40 -1.82
C SER A 33 26.05 13.62 -3.15
N ARG A 34 26.81 12.52 -3.24
CA ARG A 34 26.83 11.65 -4.43
C ARG A 34 25.52 10.91 -4.64
N TRP A 35 24.82 10.50 -3.58
CA TRP A 35 23.47 9.94 -3.68
C TRP A 35 22.49 10.96 -4.22
N GLU A 36 22.43 12.15 -3.63
CA GLU A 36 21.47 13.20 -4.00
C GLU A 36 21.72 13.80 -5.38
N SER A 37 22.94 13.67 -5.92
CA SER A 37 23.29 14.07 -7.28
C SER A 37 23.21 12.92 -8.30
N GLY A 38 22.84 11.71 -7.87
CA GLY A 38 22.72 10.54 -8.74
C GLY A 38 24.05 9.98 -9.24
N VAL A 39 25.18 10.37 -8.64
CA VAL A 39 26.52 9.87 -9.00
C VAL A 39 26.68 8.40 -8.61
N ASN A 40 26.13 8.02 -7.46
CA ASN A 40 26.06 6.63 -7.02
C ASN A 40 24.81 6.41 -6.16
N TYR A 41 24.57 5.15 -5.79
CA TYR A 41 23.43 4.75 -4.98
C TYR A 41 23.87 4.42 -3.54
N PRO A 42 22.96 4.54 -2.56
CA PRO A 42 23.16 3.92 -1.26
C PRO A 42 23.33 2.42 -1.43
N ASP A 43 24.18 1.81 -0.60
CA ASP A 43 24.28 0.35 -0.52
C ASP A 43 22.91 -0.25 -0.11
N ILE A 44 22.64 -1.50 -0.51
CA ILE A 44 21.40 -2.19 -0.14
C ILE A 44 21.17 -2.22 1.38
N THR A 45 22.24 -2.30 2.15
CA THR A 45 22.23 -2.26 3.62
C THR A 45 21.81 -0.90 4.19
N MET A 46 21.96 0.19 3.42
CA MET A 46 21.54 1.53 3.82
C MET A 46 20.04 1.76 3.63
N LEU A 47 19.39 1.01 2.75
CA LEU A 47 17.98 1.27 2.40
C LEU A 47 17.04 1.16 3.60
N PRO A 48 17.11 0.13 4.46
CA PRO A 48 16.26 0.06 5.65
C PRO A 48 16.52 1.21 6.64
N LEU A 49 17.78 1.67 6.74
CA LEU A 49 18.16 2.77 7.64
C LEU A 49 17.58 4.10 7.16
N ILE A 50 17.71 4.38 5.86
CA ILE A 50 17.14 5.58 5.22
C ILE A 50 15.61 5.56 5.33
N ALA A 51 15.00 4.41 5.03
CA ALA A 51 13.55 4.22 5.13
C ALA A 51 13.04 4.49 6.55
N LYS A 52 13.70 3.91 7.56
CA LYS A 52 13.37 4.13 8.98
C LYS A 52 13.55 5.59 9.41
N LEU A 53 14.67 6.23 9.03
CA LEU A 53 14.95 7.63 9.38
C LEU A 53 13.86 8.58 8.88
N PHE A 54 13.36 8.34 7.67
CA PHE A 54 12.34 9.17 7.03
C PHE A 54 10.90 8.69 7.22
N ASN A 55 10.69 7.56 7.91
CA ASN A 55 9.38 6.93 8.10
C ASN A 55 8.66 6.62 6.77
N VAL A 56 9.40 6.02 5.84
CA VAL A 56 8.90 5.55 4.53
C VAL A 56 9.27 4.07 4.35
N THR A 57 8.75 3.41 3.30
CA THR A 57 9.15 2.05 2.94
C THR A 57 10.37 2.04 2.03
N THR A 58 11.07 0.91 1.95
CA THR A 58 12.12 0.70 0.95
C THR A 58 11.56 0.69 -0.47
N ASP A 59 10.32 0.24 -0.66
CA ASP A 59 9.61 0.28 -1.94
C ASP A 59 9.43 1.72 -2.45
N TYR A 60 9.06 2.64 -1.56
CA TYR A 60 9.00 4.06 -1.88
C TYR A 60 10.36 4.59 -2.32
N LEU A 61 11.46 4.21 -1.66
CA LEU A 61 12.81 4.67 -2.04
C LEU A 61 13.24 4.13 -3.41
N LEU A 62 12.96 2.85 -3.68
CA LEU A 62 13.39 2.16 -4.89
C LEU A 62 12.47 2.35 -6.09
N ASP A 63 11.35 3.08 -5.94
CA ASP A 63 10.31 3.16 -6.98
C ASP A 63 9.75 1.77 -7.32
N VAL A 64 9.79 0.85 -6.35
CA VAL A 64 9.11 -0.45 -6.35
C VAL A 64 7.64 -0.29 -5.92
N GLU A 65 7.21 0.95 -5.68
CA GLU A 65 5.90 1.42 -6.20
C GLU A 65 5.89 1.40 -7.75
N GLY A 66 6.42 0.30 -8.32
CA GLY A 66 6.41 -0.04 -9.72
C GLY A 66 4.98 -0.35 -10.03
N GLU A 67 4.35 0.66 -10.65
CA GLU A 67 2.95 0.64 -11.03
C GLU A 67 2.07 0.59 -9.76
N LYS A 68 0.96 1.31 -9.77
CA LYS A 68 -0.19 0.70 -9.11
C LYS A 68 -0.26 -0.64 -9.79
N ASN A 69 0.12 -1.72 -9.10
CA ASN A 69 -0.17 -3.07 -9.55
C ASN A 69 -1.65 -2.97 -9.89
N THR A 70 -1.92 -2.87 -11.18
CA THR A 70 -3.21 -3.18 -11.73
C THR A 70 -3.27 -4.70 -11.71
N ALA A 71 -3.01 -5.29 -10.53
CA ALA A 71 -3.97 -6.20 -9.98
C ALA A 71 -5.30 -5.53 -10.29
N LYS A 72 -5.91 -5.96 -11.40
CA LYS A 72 -7.28 -5.61 -11.75
C LYS A 72 -7.97 -5.82 -10.42
N LEU A 73 -8.41 -4.73 -9.82
CA LEU A 73 -9.24 -4.77 -8.65
C LEU A 73 -10.47 -5.51 -9.16
N LEU A 74 -10.46 -6.83 -9.01
CA LEU A 74 -11.61 -7.64 -9.34
C LEU A 74 -12.60 -7.22 -8.28
N LYS A 75 -13.61 -6.47 -8.72
CA LYS A 75 -14.73 -6.10 -7.89
C LYS A 75 -15.79 -7.14 -8.14
N THR A 76 -16.17 -7.84 -7.08
CA THR A 76 -17.32 -8.73 -7.11
C THR A 76 -18.42 -8.08 -6.31
N VAL A 77 -19.62 -8.07 -6.89
CA VAL A 77 -20.84 -7.75 -6.17
C VAL A 77 -21.47 -9.08 -5.76
N GLU A 78 -21.66 -9.27 -4.46
CA GLU A 78 -22.33 -10.44 -3.91
C GLU A 78 -23.62 -9.98 -3.23
N THR A 79 -24.73 -10.63 -3.56
CA THR A 79 -26.05 -10.35 -3.02
C THR A 79 -26.47 -11.52 -2.14
N ILE A 80 -26.69 -11.24 -0.85
CA ILE A 80 -27.05 -12.24 0.15
C ILE A 80 -28.44 -11.90 0.69
N GLU A 81 -29.38 -12.82 0.53
CA GLU A 81 -30.72 -12.71 1.10
C GLU A 81 -30.73 -13.28 2.52
N VAL A 82 -31.20 -12.50 3.48
CA VAL A 82 -31.23 -12.86 4.91
C VAL A 82 -32.60 -12.61 5.52
N GLN A 83 -32.89 -13.30 6.62
CA GLN A 83 -34.23 -13.32 7.23
C GLN A 83 -34.48 -12.13 8.16
N SER A 84 -33.43 -11.45 8.59
CA SER A 84 -33.54 -10.29 9.48
C SER A 84 -32.42 -9.29 9.26
N LYS A 85 -32.67 -8.03 9.60
CA LYS A 85 -31.64 -6.98 9.58
C LYS A 85 -30.44 -7.33 10.47
N LYS A 86 -30.70 -7.95 11.63
CA LYS A 86 -29.64 -8.36 12.57
C LYS A 86 -28.67 -9.37 11.94
N GLU A 87 -29.21 -10.33 11.18
CA GLU A 87 -28.40 -11.31 10.45
C GLU A 87 -27.52 -10.65 9.38
N ALA A 88 -28.05 -9.65 8.66
CA ALA A 88 -27.27 -8.85 7.71
C ALA A 88 -26.09 -8.14 8.39
N GLU A 89 -26.34 -7.53 9.56
CA GLU A 89 -25.33 -6.80 10.33
C GLU A 89 -24.25 -7.73 10.90
N GLU A 90 -24.61 -8.93 11.35
CA GLU A 90 -23.66 -9.94 11.83
C GLU A 90 -22.75 -10.45 10.71
N LEU A 91 -23.28 -10.70 9.51
CA LEU A 91 -22.49 -11.08 8.35
C LEU A 91 -21.56 -9.94 7.92
N LEU A 92 -22.07 -8.71 7.90
CA LEU A 92 -21.26 -7.53 7.61
C LEU A 92 -20.09 -7.38 8.59
N ALA A 93 -20.31 -7.62 9.89
CA ALA A 93 -19.25 -7.57 10.89
C ALA A 93 -18.16 -8.62 10.65
N LYS A 94 -18.56 -9.85 10.23
CA LYS A 94 -17.62 -10.90 9.82
C LYS A 94 -16.78 -10.44 8.63
N PHE A 95 -17.40 -9.91 7.57
CA PHE A 95 -16.68 -9.42 6.39
C PHE A 95 -15.78 -8.21 6.68
N LYS A 96 -16.17 -7.32 7.61
CA LYS A 96 -15.31 -6.20 8.06
C LYS A 96 -14.09 -6.67 8.85
N ALA A 97 -14.18 -7.82 9.52
CA ALA A 97 -13.07 -8.41 10.27
C ALA A 97 -12.12 -9.24 9.39
N GLU A 98 -12.55 -9.62 8.18
CA GLU A 98 -11.71 -10.36 7.24
C GLU A 98 -10.61 -9.49 6.66
N ARG A 99 -9.40 -10.06 6.55
CA ARG A 99 -8.25 -9.39 5.96
C ARG A 99 -8.32 -9.39 4.43
N PHE A 100 -9.02 -10.36 3.84
CA PHE A 100 -9.20 -10.51 2.40
C PHE A 100 -10.38 -11.43 2.09
N PRO A 101 -11.22 -11.11 1.08
CA PRO A 101 -11.21 -9.90 0.25
C PRO A 101 -11.59 -8.63 1.02
N VAL A 102 -11.15 -7.46 0.55
CA VAL A 102 -11.42 -6.19 1.24
C VAL A 102 -12.82 -5.70 0.90
N LEU A 103 -13.67 -5.52 1.91
CA LEU A 103 -14.98 -4.91 1.71
C LEU A 103 -14.82 -3.42 1.36
N LYS A 104 -15.31 -3.01 0.19
CA LYS A 104 -15.29 -1.62 -0.27
C LYS A 104 -16.58 -0.87 0.01
N ASP A 105 -17.69 -1.52 -0.23
CA ASP A 105 -19.01 -0.92 -0.08
C ASP A 105 -20.04 -1.99 0.28
N TYR A 106 -21.16 -1.57 0.87
CA TYR A 106 -22.29 -2.45 1.17
C TYR A 106 -23.61 -1.69 1.23
N SER A 107 -24.70 -2.38 0.94
CA SER A 107 -26.07 -1.89 1.13
C SER A 107 -26.91 -2.97 1.82
N ILE A 108 -27.84 -2.55 2.69
CA ILE A 108 -28.85 -3.43 3.27
C ILE A 108 -30.20 -2.85 2.89
N THR A 109 -30.98 -3.59 2.11
CA THR A 109 -32.32 -3.20 1.68
C THR A 109 -33.36 -4.20 2.17
N GLU A 110 -34.59 -3.74 2.43
CA GLU A 110 -35.71 -4.61 2.79
C GLU A 110 -36.63 -4.76 1.58
N SER A 111 -36.97 -6.00 1.23
CA SER A 111 -37.86 -6.31 0.12
C SER A 111 -38.69 -7.56 0.44
N ASN A 112 -40.02 -7.46 0.32
CA ASN A 112 -40.96 -8.57 0.55
C ASN A 112 -40.78 -9.30 1.90
N GLY A 113 -40.52 -8.55 2.98
CA GLY A 113 -40.33 -9.11 4.33
C GLY A 113 -38.99 -9.83 4.54
N LYS A 114 -38.05 -9.67 3.62
CA LYS A 114 -36.68 -10.17 3.71
C LYS A 114 -35.69 -9.03 3.56
N TYR A 115 -34.45 -9.27 3.98
CA TYR A 115 -33.37 -8.30 3.87
C TYR A 115 -32.36 -8.78 2.84
N ILE A 116 -31.87 -7.85 2.01
CA ILE A 116 -30.88 -8.10 0.99
C ILE A 116 -29.63 -7.32 1.38
N LEU A 117 -28.53 -8.04 1.60
CA LEU A 117 -27.21 -7.49 1.81
C LEU A 117 -26.44 -7.55 0.48
N GLU A 118 -26.15 -6.40 -0.11
CA GLU A 118 -25.24 -6.30 -1.24
C GLU A 118 -23.85 -5.91 -0.72
N LEU A 119 -22.82 -6.63 -1.18
CA LEU A 119 -21.43 -6.42 -0.78
C LEU A 119 -20.59 -6.17 -2.03
N THR A 120 -19.85 -5.07 -2.04
CA THR A 120 -18.79 -4.85 -3.03
C THR A 120 -17.46 -5.23 -2.40
N LYS A 121 -16.89 -6.35 -2.87
CA LYS A 121 -15.60 -6.88 -2.39
C LYS A 121 -14.52 -6.60 -3.43
N GLU A 122 -13.35 -6.20 -2.95
CA GLU A 122 -12.18 -5.94 -3.79
C GLU A 122 -11.06 -6.95 -3.50
N PHE A 123 -10.59 -7.57 -4.57
CA PHE A 123 -9.52 -8.55 -4.53
C PHE A 123 -8.26 -7.93 -5.14
N ASN A 124 -7.18 -7.89 -4.35
CA ASN A 124 -5.85 -7.59 -4.83
C ASN A 124 -5.22 -8.85 -5.44
N VAL A 125 -5.57 -9.15 -6.69
CA VAL A 125 -5.10 -10.35 -7.42
C VAL A 125 -3.99 -9.97 -8.39
N ASP A 126 -2.80 -10.54 -8.23
CA ASP A 126 -1.76 -10.48 -9.26
C ASP A 126 -2.14 -11.37 -10.45
N LEU A 127 -2.64 -10.74 -11.52
CA LEU A 127 -3.08 -11.44 -12.72
C LEU A 127 -1.93 -12.03 -13.54
N ASN A 128 -0.68 -11.63 -13.29
CA ASN A 128 0.46 -12.16 -14.05
C ASN A 128 0.72 -13.64 -13.72
N ASN A 129 0.19 -14.14 -12.60
CA ASN A 129 0.33 -15.53 -12.16
C ASN A 129 -0.97 -16.36 -12.24
N VAL A 130 -2.08 -15.77 -12.71
CA VAL A 130 -3.35 -16.50 -12.88
C VAL A 130 -3.33 -17.23 -14.22
N LYS A 131 -2.97 -18.52 -14.20
CA LYS A 131 -3.29 -19.42 -15.29
C LYS A 131 -4.80 -19.66 -15.28
N PHE A 132 -5.51 -19.13 -16.26
CA PHE A 132 -6.86 -19.59 -16.54
C PHE A 132 -6.71 -20.95 -17.22
N ASP A 133 -6.92 -22.03 -16.46
CA ASP A 133 -7.12 -23.34 -17.06
C ASP A 133 -8.33 -23.21 -18.02
N LYS A 134 -8.07 -23.51 -19.30
CA LYS A 134 -9.09 -23.53 -20.36
C LYS A 134 -9.85 -24.85 -20.36
#